data_AF-G9WR84-F1
#
_entry.id   AF-G9WR84-F1
#
_cell.length_a   1.000
_cell.length_b   1.000
_cell.length_c   1.000
_cell.angle_alpha   90.00
_cell.angle_beta   90.00
_cell.angle_gamma   90.00
#
_symmetry.space_group_name_H-M   'P 1'
#
loop_
_entity.id
_entity.type
_entity.pdbx_description
1 polymer ?
#
loop_
_entity_poly.entity_id
_entity_poly.type
_entity_poly.pdbx_seq_one_letter_code
_entity_poly.pdbx_strand_id
1 'polypeptide(L)' 'MEQIGIDRTPHCSRHTCISMLSEAGVQDTTIKKIVGHSGAMTLTEKVYTHLDMQVLVDAINKTLENKDSVTADTKSA' A
#
# COMPACT_ATOMS: atom_id res chain seq x y z
N MET A 1 15.48 -12.44 -1.72
CA MET A 1 15.74 -11.45 -2.78
C MET A 1 17.14 -11.62 -3.40
N GLU A 2 17.76 -12.79 -3.20
CA GLU A 2 19.11 -13.12 -3.65
C GLU A 2 19.26 -13.11 -5.19
N GLN A 3 18.26 -13.59 -5.93
CA GLN A 3 18.25 -13.58 -7.41
C GLN A 3 18.35 -12.18 -8.03
N ILE A 4 18.00 -11.13 -7.28
CA ILE A 4 18.10 -9.73 -7.69
C ILE A 4 19.20 -8.99 -6.91
N GLY A 5 20.09 -9.71 -6.23
CA GLY A 5 21.24 -9.14 -5.52
C GLY A 5 20.92 -8.37 -4.24
N ILE A 6 19.74 -8.59 -3.63
CA ILE A 6 19.33 -7.88 -2.40
C ILE A 6 19.41 -8.82 -1.19
N ASP A 7 20.22 -8.44 -0.20
CA ASP A 7 20.35 -9.11 1.10
C ASP A 7 19.25 -8.68 2.09
N ARG A 8 17.99 -8.94 1.71
CA ARG A 8 16.81 -8.75 2.57
C ARG A 8 15.77 -9.82 2.29
N THR A 9 14.93 -10.05 3.30
CA THR A 9 13.79 -10.96 3.18
C THR A 9 12.58 -10.24 2.58
N PRO A 10 11.63 -10.96 1.96
CA PRO A 10 10.36 -10.37 1.51
C PRO A 10 9.58 -9.66 2.63
N HIS A 11 9.81 -10.04 3.89
CA HIS A 11 9.23 -9.39 5.07
C HIS A 11 9.64 -7.91 5.18
N CYS A 12 10.87 -7.56 4.80
CA CYS A 12 11.30 -6.17 4.76
C CYS A 12 10.47 -5.36 3.74
N SER A 13 10.18 -5.93 2.57
CA SER A 13 9.33 -5.28 1.56
C SER A 13 7.89 -5.10 2.04
N ARG A 14 7.37 -6.05 2.84
CA ARG A 14 6.07 -5.91 3.52
C ARG A 14 6.06 -4.72 4.47
N HIS A 15 7.12 -4.52 5.26
CA HIS A 15 7.25 -3.33 6.11
C HIS A 15 7.26 -2.04 5.30
N THR A 16 8.05 -1.99 4.23
CA THR A 16 8.11 -0.82 3.35
C THR A 16 6.73 -0.49 2.76
N CYS A 17 5.99 -1.50 2.29
CA CYS A 17 4.62 -1.31 1.79
C CYS A 17 3.68 -0.73 2.86
N ILE A 18 3.74 -1.24 4.10
CA ILE A 18 2.95 -0.71 5.23
C ILE A 18 3.30 0.76 5.50
N SER A 19 4.59 1.12 5.53
CA SER A 19 5.03 2.50 5.72
C SER A 19 4.52 3.42 4.61
N MET A 20 4.63 3.01 3.34
CA MET A 20 4.14 3.79 2.21
C MET A 20 2.62 4.02 2.25
N LEU A 21 1.85 2.99 2.61
CA LEU A 21 0.40 3.12 2.76
C LEU A 21 0.03 4.06 3.92
N SER A 22 0.76 3.98 5.03
CA SER A 22 0.58 4.88 6.16
C SER A 22 0.90 6.33 5.78
N GLU A 23 1.99 6.56 5.05
CA GLU A 23 2.39 7.88 4.55
C GLU A 23 1.36 8.45 3.55
N ALA A 24 0.75 7.58 2.74
CA ALA A 24 -0.35 7.93 1.83
C ALA A 24 -1.71 8.15 2.55
N GLY A 25 -1.74 8.09 3.89
CA GLY A 25 -2.93 8.33 4.70
C GLY A 25 -3.99 7.23 4.59
N VAL A 26 -3.60 6.01 4.24
CA VAL A 26 -4.52 4.86 4.21
C VAL A 26 -4.86 4.44 5.64
N GLN A 27 -6.13 4.15 5.90
CA GLN A 27 -6.60 3.71 7.22
C GLN A 27 -5.98 2.37 7.62
N ASP A 28 -5.56 2.26 8.89
CA ASP A 28 -4.90 1.08 9.44
C ASP A 28 -5.70 -0.22 9.23
N THR A 29 -7.03 -0.19 9.41
CA THR A 29 -7.90 -1.35 9.12
C THR A 29 -7.80 -1.83 7.66
N THR A 30 -7.67 -0.89 6.71
CA THR A 30 -7.48 -1.18 5.28
C THR A 30 -6.09 -1.76 5.04
N ILE A 31 -5.05 -1.18 5.65
CA ILE A 31 -3.67 -1.70 5.58
C ILE A 31 -3.61 -3.14 6.12
N LYS A 32 -4.16 -3.39 7.31
CA LYS A 32 -4.25 -4.72 7.92
C LYS A 32 -4.93 -5.71 6.99
N LYS A 33 -6.00 -5.29 6.27
CA LYS A 33 -6.72 -6.14 5.33
C LYS A 33 -5.85 -6.50 4.12
N ILE A 34 -5.18 -5.50 3.52
CA ILE A 34 -4.29 -5.68 2.38
C ILE A 34 -3.15 -6.65 2.69
N VAL A 35 -2.49 -6.49 3.84
CA VAL A 35 -1.34 -7.34 4.19
C VAL A 35 -1.78 -8.67 4.81
N GLY A 36 -3.04 -8.82 5.22
CA GLY A 36 -3.55 -10.05 5.83
C GLY A 36 -3.24 -10.19 7.33
N HIS A 37 -3.17 -9.09 8.08
CA HIS A 37 -3.04 -9.07 9.55
C HIS A 37 -4.36 -9.41 10.26
N SER A 38 -5.03 -10.48 9.86
CA SER A 38 -6.33 -10.88 10.42
C SER A 38 -6.30 -11.15 11.93
N GLY A 39 -5.14 -11.56 12.48
CA GLY A 39 -4.95 -11.77 13.92
C GLY A 39 -4.75 -10.49 14.73
N ALA A 40 -4.40 -9.37 14.08
CA ALA A 40 -4.25 -8.07 14.72
C ALA A 40 -5.47 -7.15 14.50
N MET A 41 -6.49 -7.64 13.79
CA MET A 41 -7.77 -6.95 13.65
C MET A 41 -8.62 -7.14 14.91
N THR A 42 -9.27 -6.07 15.34
CA THR A 42 -10.27 -6.10 16.41
C THR A 42 -11.54 -6.82 15.95
N LEU A 43 -12.36 -7.23 16.91
CA LEU A 43 -13.68 -7.83 16.63
C LEU A 43 -14.53 -6.88 15.77
N THR A 44 -14.50 -5.58 16.08
CA THR A 44 -15.27 -4.57 15.36
C THR A 44 -14.82 -4.43 13.91
N GLU A 45 -13.50 -4.34 13.67
CA GLU A 45 -12.93 -4.28 12.31
C GLU A 45 -13.28 -5.53 11.50
N LYS A 46 -13.33 -6.71 12.14
CA LYS A 46 -13.63 -7.97 11.47
C LYS A 46 -15.12 -8.15 11.14
N VAL A 47 -16.00 -7.71 12.04
CA VAL A 47 -17.45 -8.01 11.98
C VAL A 47 -18.26 -6.89 11.34
N TYR A 48 -17.90 -5.62 11.59
CA TYR A 48 -18.70 -4.47 11.15
C TYR A 48 -18.05 -3.66 10.04
N THR A 49 -16.74 -3.80 9.84
CA THR A 49 -16.03 -3.07 8.77
C THR A 49 -15.90 -3.95 7.53
N HIS A 50 -16.95 -3.95 6.72
CA HIS A 50 -16.90 -4.55 5.39
C HIS A 50 -16.19 -3.61 4.43
N LEU A 51 -15.00 -4.01 3.97
CA LEU A 51 -14.24 -3.30 2.95
C LEU A 51 -14.54 -3.93 1.59
N ASP A 52 -14.99 -3.11 0.64
CA ASP A 52 -15.09 -3.49 -0.75
C ASP A 52 -13.68 -3.74 -1.33
N MET A 53 -13.56 -4.69 -2.26
CA MET A 53 -12.31 -4.94 -2.97
C MET A 53 -11.79 -3.69 -3.68
N GLN A 54 -12.67 -2.85 -4.23
CA GLN A 54 -12.27 -1.62 -4.90
C GLN A 54 -11.57 -0.65 -3.94
N VAL A 55 -12.02 -0.58 -2.68
CA VAL A 55 -11.37 0.24 -1.65
C VAL A 55 -9.93 -0.22 -1.39
N LEU A 56 -9.67 -1.54 -1.44
CA LEU A 56 -8.33 -2.07 -1.26
C LEU A 56 -7.42 -1.73 -2.46
N VAL A 57 -7.97 -1.79 -3.68
CA VAL A 57 -7.25 -1.43 -4.91
C VAL A 57 -6.92 0.06 -4.91
N ASP A 58 -7.88 0.92 -4.62
CA ASP A 58 -7.70 2.37 -4.56
C ASP A 58 -6.67 2.76 -3.49
N ALA A 59 -6.68 2.09 -2.34
CA ALA A 59 -5.69 2.30 -1.29
C ALA A 59 -4.26 1.98 -1.74
N ILE A 60 -4.06 0.93 -2.54
CA ILE A 60 -2.74 0.65 -3.15
C ILE A 60 -2.38 1.76 -4.14
N ASN A 61 -3.31 2.17 -5.00
CA ASN A 61 -3.06 3.17 -6.03
C ASN A 61 -2.68 4.54 -5.47
N LYS A 62 -3.18 4.91 -4.29
CA LYS A 62 -2.75 6.13 -3.58
C LYS A 62 -1.23 6.24 -3.37
N THR A 63 -0.52 5.11 -3.28
CA THR A 63 0.95 5.11 -3.15
C THR A 63 1.67 5.49 -4.45
N LEU A 64 0.94 5.57 -5.57
CA LEU A 64 1.46 5.80 -6.92
C LEU A 64 1.12 7.18 -7.49
N GLU A 65 0.13 7.88 -6.94
CA GLU A 65 -0.43 9.15 -7.47
C GLU A 65 0.56 10.34 -7.51
N ASN A 66 1.78 10.21 -6.97
CA ASN A 66 2.80 11.27 -6.93
C ASN A 66 3.87 11.18 -8.03
N LYS A 67 3.71 10.36 -9.07
CA LYS A 67 4.75 10.14 -10.10
C LYS A 67 4.51 10.78 -11.48
N ASP A 68 3.35 11.39 -11.73
CA ASP A 68 3.01 11.90 -13.07
C ASP A 68 3.25 13.41 -13.27
N SER A 69 3.85 14.13 -12.32
CA SER A 69 4.12 15.57 -12.46
C SER A 69 5.42 15.94 -13.19
N VAL A 70 6.17 14.97 -13.74
CA VAL A 70 7.36 15.22 -14.57
C VAL A 70 7.22 14.51 -15.92
N THR A 71 6.63 15.20 -16.89
CA THR A 71 7.00 15.25 -18.34
C THR A 71 5.87 15.92 -19.14
N ALA A 72 5.53 17.17 -18.79
CA ALA A 72 4.67 18.01 -19.61
C ALA A 72 5.40 19.25 -20.14
N ASP A 73 6.72 19.20 -20.36
CA ASP A 73 7.50 20.30 -20.94
C ASP A 73 8.53 19.79 -21.96
N THR A 74 8.09 19.34 -23.13
CA THR A 74 8.89 19.38 -24.38
C THR A 74 7.96 19.45 -25.60
N LYS A 75 7.20 20.54 -25.74
CA LYS A 75 6.71 21.01 -27.04
C LYS A 75 6.91 22.52 -27.13
N SER A 76 8.08 22.93 -27.60
CA SER A 76 8.30 24.19 -28.33
C SER A 76 9.75 24.25 -28.82
N ALA A 77 9.94 23.85 -30.08
CA ALA A 77 10.94 24.37 -31.01
C ALA A 77 10.49 23.98 -32.42
#